data_AF-A0A5N6M259-F1
#
_entry.id   AF-A0A5N6M259-F1
#
_cell.length_a   1.000
_cell.length_b   1.000
_cell.length_c   1.000
_cell.angle_alpha   90.00
_cell.angle_beta   90.00
_cell.angle_gamma   90.00
#
_symmetry.space_group_name_H-M   'P 1'
#
loop_
_entity.id
_entity.type
_entity.pdbx_description
1 polymer ?
#
loop_
_entity_poly.entity_id
_entity_poly.type
_entity_poly.pdbx_seq_one_letter_code
_entity_poly.pdbx_strand_id
1 'polypeptide(L)'
;MEKKSWVCTVIIQLVLCFALYCAINMGEPQTPAYRNRIRHRISEIYFISVRGGFRPVKQQTLLLKQIENMMYAYEVRFVINTSELGEDDPLSQYATQYFNSLKVPWYTTIALNGDGPDYYFKQFNISSGRTLAIIDLNTGKIQDSSSGIDELQLKQLSRKLELSNSNWHIATASHPLFCNQSLEQTKRNDFLHQMLLKHGVDAYLTGQSCDNEALIQGPYLTTISQGSYPPKEMVNMFLLHRVSPLEITTYGVGFKGDIVLQSTIGKRGSATM
;
A
#
# COMPACT_ATOMS: atom_id res chain seq x y z
N MET A 1 76.47 -0.75 32.71
CA MET A 1 75.27 -1.01 33.53
C MET A 1 74.04 -0.61 32.72
N GLU A 2 73.48 -1.56 31.97
CA GLU A 2 72.28 -1.33 31.15
C GLU A 2 71.04 -1.33 32.06
N LYS A 3 70.34 -0.19 32.13
CA LYS A 3 69.11 -0.08 32.92
C LYS A 3 67.99 -0.80 32.18
N LYS A 4 67.41 -1.80 32.86
CA LYS A 4 66.37 -2.71 32.36
C LYS A 4 65.22 -1.97 31.66
N SER A 5 65.12 -2.19 30.35
CA SER A 5 64.05 -1.75 29.44
C SER A 5 62.76 -2.56 29.63
N TRP A 6 62.31 -2.74 30.87
CA TRP A 6 61.02 -3.40 31.14
C TRP A 6 59.90 -2.38 31.35
N VAL A 7 60.24 -1.20 31.88
CA VAL A 7 59.29 -0.10 32.11
C VAL A 7 58.65 0.36 30.79
N CYS A 8 59.45 0.45 29.72
CA CYS A 8 58.95 0.83 28.40
C CYS A 8 57.93 -0.20 27.86
N THR A 9 58.20 -1.49 28.05
CA THR A 9 57.30 -2.58 27.63
C THR A 9 55.98 -2.56 28.39
N VAL A 10 56.03 -2.31 29.71
CA VAL A 10 54.83 -2.22 30.55
C VAL A 10 53.96 -1.02 30.16
N ILE A 11 54.58 0.14 29.88
CA ILE A 11 53.85 1.34 29.43
C ILE A 11 53.16 1.08 28.09
N ILE A 12 53.85 0.47 27.14
CA ILE A 12 53.28 0.14 25.82
C ILE A 12 52.09 -0.82 25.96
N GLN A 13 52.20 -1.84 26.82
CA GLN A 13 51.08 -2.76 27.07
C GLN A 13 49.87 -2.07 27.73
N LEU A 14 50.11 -1.16 28.67
CA LEU A 14 49.05 -0.37 29.30
C LEU A 14 48.34 0.53 28.28
N VAL A 15 49.09 1.20 27.40
CA VAL A 15 48.55 2.05 26.34
C VAL A 15 47.75 1.22 25.34
N LEU A 16 48.24 0.03 24.95
CA LEU A 16 47.51 -0.88 24.07
C LEU A 16 46.23 -1.41 24.70
N CYS A 17 46.25 -1.78 25.98
CA CYS A 17 45.05 -2.16 26.72
C CYS A 17 44.03 -1.02 26.80
N PHE A 18 44.51 0.21 27.03
CA PHE A 18 43.65 1.38 27.09
C PHE A 18 43.05 1.71 25.72
N ALA A 19 43.85 1.65 24.65
CA ALA A 19 43.37 1.85 23.28
C ALA A 19 42.35 0.77 22.88
N LEU A 20 42.57 -0.50 23.27
CA LEU A 20 41.62 -1.58 23.05
C LEU A 20 40.32 -1.36 23.83
N TYR A 21 40.41 -0.95 25.11
CA TYR A 21 39.25 -0.60 25.93
C TYR A 21 38.45 0.56 25.33
N CYS A 22 39.14 1.61 24.87
CA CYS A 22 38.51 2.72 24.15
C CYS A 22 37.91 2.27 22.83
N ALA A 23 38.55 1.40 22.05
CA ALA A 23 37.98 0.88 20.80
C ALA A 23 36.73 0.04 21.04
N ILE A 24 36.71 -0.77 22.11
CA ILE A 24 35.54 -1.57 22.51
C ILE A 24 34.39 -0.68 23.00
N ASN A 25 34.69 0.39 23.75
CA ASN A 25 33.67 1.28 24.32
C ASN A 25 33.25 2.45 23.41
N MET A 26 34.08 2.88 22.46
CA MET A 26 33.71 3.84 21.41
C MET A 26 32.88 3.18 20.30
N GLY A 27 32.88 1.85 20.25
CA GLY A 27 31.88 1.06 19.55
C GLY A 27 30.60 0.93 20.36
N GLU A 28 30.09 2.03 20.94
CA GLU A 28 28.77 2.02 21.56
C GLU A 28 27.74 1.63 20.47
N PRO A 29 27.10 0.45 20.55
CA PRO A 29 26.12 0.09 19.56
C PRO A 29 24.90 0.93 19.89
N GLN A 30 24.72 2.04 19.15
CA GLN A 30 23.36 2.48 18.87
C GLN A 30 22.61 1.24 18.40
N THR A 31 21.70 0.76 19.24
CA THR A 31 21.13 -0.58 19.14
C THR A 31 20.85 -0.93 17.68
N PRO A 32 21.25 -2.12 17.19
CA PRO A 32 20.99 -2.50 15.79
C PRO A 32 19.50 -2.37 15.44
N ALA A 33 18.61 -2.49 16.43
CA ALA A 33 17.18 -2.18 16.33
C ALA A 33 16.89 -0.71 15.94
N TYR A 34 17.56 0.29 16.50
CA TYR A 34 17.36 1.71 16.18
C TYR A 34 17.92 2.05 14.79
N ARG A 35 19.12 1.57 14.46
CA ARG A 35 19.73 1.77 13.13
C ARG A 35 18.95 1.05 12.03
N ASN A 36 18.47 -0.17 12.29
CA ASN A 36 17.56 -0.88 11.38
C ASN A 36 16.20 -0.20 11.29
N ARG A 37 15.65 0.35 12.38
CA ARG A 37 14.38 1.08 12.35
C ARG A 37 14.48 2.35 11.51
N ILE A 38 15.58 3.10 11.60
CA ILE A 38 15.85 4.26 10.73
C ILE A 38 16.07 3.81 9.28
N ARG A 39 16.87 2.76 9.05
CA ARG A 39 17.16 2.26 7.69
C ARG A 39 15.92 1.66 7.01
N HIS A 40 15.06 0.96 7.75
CA HIS A 40 13.75 0.50 7.29
C HIS A 40 12.84 1.67 6.96
N ARG A 41 12.73 2.67 7.84
CA ARG A 41 11.87 3.85 7.64
C ARG A 41 12.29 4.67 6.41
N ILE A 42 13.60 4.81 6.17
CA ILE A 42 14.14 5.45 4.95
C ILE A 42 13.81 4.62 3.72
N SER A 43 13.61 3.30 3.87
CA SER A 43 13.39 2.39 2.75
C SER A 43 11.93 2.19 2.33
N GLU A 44 10.98 2.67 3.14
CA GLU A 44 9.57 2.34 3.07
C GLU A 44 8.72 3.54 2.66
N ILE A 45 7.54 3.27 2.09
CA ILE A 45 6.50 4.28 1.91
C ILE A 45 5.22 3.83 2.60
N TYR A 46 4.50 4.80 3.16
CA TYR A 46 3.18 4.58 3.75
C TYR A 46 2.11 5.22 2.89
N PHE A 47 1.03 4.49 2.62
CA PHE A 47 -0.16 5.04 2.00
C PHE A 47 -1.40 4.48 2.69
N ILE A 48 -2.52 5.20 2.60
CA ILE A 48 -3.80 4.77 3.17
C ILE A 48 -4.75 4.38 2.05
N SER A 49 -5.56 3.35 2.24
CA SER A 49 -6.77 3.15 1.46
C SER A 49 -8.02 3.19 2.34
N VAL A 50 -9.07 3.82 1.84
CA VAL A 50 -10.34 4.02 2.56
C VAL A 50 -11.49 3.82 1.60
N ARG A 51 -12.56 3.13 2.04
CA ARG A 51 -13.81 3.09 1.27
C ARG A 51 -14.50 4.44 1.39
N GLY A 52 -14.88 5.06 0.28
CA GLY A 52 -15.70 6.27 0.31
C GLY A 52 -17.15 5.99 0.68
N GLY A 53 -18.05 6.81 0.21
CA GLY A 53 -19.49 6.72 0.42
C GLY A 53 -19.97 7.49 1.66
N PHE A 54 -21.30 7.59 1.74
CA PHE A 54 -21.99 8.39 2.75
C PHE A 54 -21.96 7.71 4.13
N ARG A 55 -21.56 8.47 5.15
CA ARG A 55 -21.59 8.02 6.56
C ARG A 55 -22.31 9.05 7.42
N PRO A 56 -22.89 8.63 8.57
CA PRO A 56 -23.28 9.57 9.61
C PRO A 56 -22.12 10.50 9.98
N VAL A 57 -22.38 11.80 10.09
CA VAL A 57 -21.37 12.85 10.30
C VAL A 57 -20.41 12.53 11.46
N LYS A 58 -20.92 11.99 12.57
CA LYS A 58 -20.10 11.57 13.72
C LYS A 58 -19.09 10.48 13.36
N GLN A 59 -19.53 9.46 12.62
CA GLN A 59 -18.65 8.37 12.18
C GLN A 59 -17.63 8.89 11.17
N GLN A 60 -18.07 9.68 10.19
CA GLN A 60 -17.18 10.30 9.20
C GLN A 60 -16.07 11.13 9.85
N THR A 61 -16.43 11.96 10.82
CA THR A 61 -15.47 12.80 11.57
C THR A 61 -14.47 11.94 12.35
N LEU A 62 -14.93 10.87 13.02
CA LEU A 62 -14.06 9.97 13.76
C LEU A 62 -13.09 9.24 12.83
N LEU A 63 -13.55 8.76 11.66
CA LEU A 63 -12.70 8.10 10.66
C LEU A 63 -11.59 9.03 10.20
N LEU A 64 -11.94 10.24 9.78
CA LEU A 64 -11.00 11.20 9.23
C LEU A 64 -10.00 11.68 10.28
N LYS A 65 -10.41 11.82 11.55
CA LYS A 65 -9.49 12.10 12.66
C LYS A 65 -8.47 10.99 12.86
N GLN A 66 -8.88 9.72 12.75
CA GLN A 66 -7.93 8.61 12.83
C GLN A 66 -6.99 8.55 11.62
N ILE A 67 -7.50 8.85 10.43
CA ILE A 67 -6.67 8.98 9.21
C ILE A 67 -5.63 10.09 9.40
N GLU A 68 -6.03 11.27 9.88
CA GLU A 68 -5.13 12.39 10.20
C GLU A 68 -4.04 11.99 11.21
N ASN A 69 -4.42 11.29 12.30
CA ASN A 69 -3.46 10.77 13.28
C ASN A 69 -2.44 9.83 12.64
N MET A 70 -2.88 8.88 11.80
CA MET A 70 -1.98 7.94 11.12
C MET A 70 -1.11 8.63 10.08
N MET A 71 -1.65 9.63 9.37
CA MET A 71 -0.88 10.44 8.43
C MET A 71 0.30 11.13 9.11
N TYR A 72 0.07 11.72 10.28
CA TYR A 72 1.12 12.36 11.06
C TYR A 72 2.15 11.36 11.60
N ALA A 73 1.69 10.24 12.17
CA ALA A 73 2.57 9.25 12.79
C ALA A 73 3.48 8.52 11.79
N TYR A 74 2.97 8.24 10.58
CA TYR A 74 3.65 7.40 9.59
C TYR A 74 4.13 8.16 8.35
N GLU A 75 3.98 9.49 8.30
CA GLU A 75 4.36 10.31 7.15
C GLU A 75 3.74 9.78 5.84
N VAL A 76 2.43 9.54 5.88
CA VAL A 76 1.66 8.97 4.78
C VAL A 76 1.79 9.85 3.54
N ARG A 77 2.11 9.23 2.40
CA ARG A 77 2.40 9.94 1.15
C ARG A 77 1.17 10.25 0.30
N PHE A 78 0.14 9.42 0.38
CA PHE A 78 -1.12 9.60 -0.34
C PHE A 78 -2.23 8.74 0.25
N VAL A 79 -3.47 9.07 -0.12
CA VAL A 79 -4.67 8.29 0.18
C VAL A 79 -5.30 7.79 -1.12
N ILE A 80 -5.77 6.55 -1.13
CA ILE A 80 -6.64 5.99 -2.17
C ILE A 80 -8.04 5.83 -1.60
N ASN A 81 -8.99 6.56 -2.16
CA ASN A 81 -10.41 6.39 -1.93
C ASN A 81 -10.96 5.40 -2.95
N THR A 82 -11.46 4.25 -2.48
CA THR A 82 -11.98 3.17 -3.34
C THR A 82 -13.48 3.33 -3.61
N SER A 83 -13.94 4.57 -3.78
CA SER A 83 -15.36 4.90 -4.01
C SER A 83 -15.73 4.84 -5.48
N GLU A 84 -16.94 4.35 -5.76
CA GLU A 84 -17.55 4.45 -7.09
C GLU A 84 -17.95 5.87 -7.50
N LEU A 85 -18.02 6.79 -6.53
CA LEU A 85 -18.49 8.17 -6.74
C LEU A 85 -17.40 9.10 -7.27
N GLY A 86 -16.14 8.66 -7.31
CA GLY A 86 -15.04 9.49 -7.79
C GLY A 86 -14.89 10.80 -7.01
N GLU A 87 -14.83 11.93 -7.73
CA GLU A 87 -14.68 13.27 -7.14
C GLU A 87 -15.92 13.73 -6.36
N ASP A 88 -17.08 13.17 -6.67
CA ASP A 88 -18.35 13.46 -5.99
C ASP A 88 -18.50 12.68 -4.67
N ASP A 89 -17.47 11.94 -4.28
CA ASP A 89 -17.50 11.15 -3.06
C ASP A 89 -17.61 12.04 -1.79
N PRO A 90 -18.66 11.86 -0.97
CA PRO A 90 -18.88 12.69 0.21
C PRO A 90 -17.76 12.61 1.25
N LEU A 91 -17.08 11.46 1.37
CA LEU A 91 -15.95 11.31 2.28
C LEU A 91 -14.76 12.12 1.77
N SER A 92 -14.43 12.03 0.48
CA SER A 92 -13.35 12.78 -0.16
C SER A 92 -13.56 14.29 -0.10
N GLN A 93 -14.78 14.75 -0.43
CA GLN A 93 -15.12 16.18 -0.37
C GLN A 93 -15.00 16.71 1.06
N TYR A 94 -15.48 15.96 2.05
CA TYR A 94 -15.36 16.38 3.44
C TYR A 94 -13.91 16.35 3.93
N ALA A 95 -13.12 15.35 3.53
CA ALA A 95 -11.71 15.27 3.86
C ALA A 95 -10.93 16.47 3.28
N THR A 96 -11.13 16.78 2.01
CA THR A 96 -10.43 17.88 1.33
C THR A 96 -10.89 19.26 1.82
N GLN A 97 -12.16 19.43 2.18
CA GLN A 97 -12.69 20.70 2.70
C GLN A 97 -12.30 20.97 4.16
N TYR A 98 -12.39 19.96 5.04
CA TYR A 98 -12.30 20.15 6.49
C TYR A 98 -10.97 19.66 7.11
N PHE A 99 -10.21 18.81 6.41
CA PHE A 99 -8.89 18.31 6.82
C PHE A 99 -7.77 18.83 5.89
N ASN A 100 -7.92 20.09 5.46
CA ASN A 100 -6.97 20.80 4.60
C ASN A 100 -5.58 21.04 5.26
N SER A 101 -5.43 20.66 6.54
CA SER A 101 -4.21 20.75 7.36
C SER A 101 -3.10 19.79 6.91
N LEU A 102 -3.41 18.78 6.09
CA LEU A 102 -2.43 17.82 5.60
C LEU A 102 -2.39 17.86 4.07
N LYS A 103 -1.28 18.38 3.51
CA LYS A 103 -0.97 18.48 2.07
C LYS A 103 -0.82 17.12 1.35
N VAL A 104 -1.37 16.05 1.93
CA VAL A 104 -1.27 14.70 1.40
C VAL A 104 -2.29 14.55 0.27
N PRO A 105 -1.88 14.14 -0.94
CA PRO A 105 -2.80 13.99 -2.07
C PRO A 105 -3.78 12.83 -1.85
N TRP A 106 -5.05 13.09 -2.12
CA TRP A 106 -6.11 12.09 -2.19
C TRP A 106 -6.35 11.72 -3.65
N TYR A 107 -6.34 10.41 -3.92
CA TYR A 107 -6.74 9.83 -5.20
C TYR A 107 -8.03 9.08 -5.00
N THR A 108 -8.91 9.13 -5.98
CA THR A 108 -10.14 8.35 -5.98
C THR A 108 -10.10 7.35 -7.14
N THR A 109 -10.72 6.19 -6.93
CA THR A 109 -11.00 5.27 -8.03
C THR A 109 -11.87 5.94 -9.09
N ILE A 110 -11.68 5.57 -10.35
CA ILE A 110 -12.46 6.12 -11.47
C ILE A 110 -13.96 5.89 -11.21
N ALA A 111 -14.76 6.96 -11.37
CA ALA A 111 -16.20 6.92 -11.16
C ALA A 111 -16.91 6.02 -12.18
N LEU A 112 -17.95 5.32 -11.74
CA LEU A 112 -18.71 4.40 -12.60
C LEU A 112 -19.48 5.10 -13.72
N ASN A 113 -20.02 6.30 -13.45
CA ASN A 113 -20.92 7.02 -14.36
C ASN A 113 -20.22 8.14 -15.16
N GLY A 114 -18.87 8.17 -15.18
CA GLY A 114 -18.12 9.25 -15.83
C GLY A 114 -17.60 8.89 -17.23
N ASP A 115 -17.49 9.89 -18.12
CA ASP A 115 -16.77 9.83 -19.40
C ASP A 115 -15.23 9.71 -19.24
N GLY A 116 -14.76 9.29 -18.07
CA GLY A 116 -13.35 9.12 -17.75
C GLY A 116 -12.69 7.94 -18.48
N PRO A 117 -11.34 7.88 -18.45
CA PRO A 117 -10.58 6.80 -19.06
C PRO A 117 -10.89 5.45 -18.41
N ASP A 118 -10.66 4.36 -19.15
CA ASP A 118 -10.88 2.99 -18.66
C ASP A 118 -9.89 2.58 -17.57
N TYR A 119 -8.72 3.20 -17.55
CA TYR A 119 -7.73 3.02 -16.50
C TYR A 119 -6.87 4.26 -16.27
N TYR A 120 -6.28 4.36 -15.09
CA TYR A 120 -5.25 5.33 -14.74
C TYR A 120 -4.03 4.63 -14.16
N PHE A 121 -2.84 5.14 -14.47
CA PHE A 121 -1.58 4.52 -14.06
C PHE A 121 -0.68 5.57 -13.44
N LYS A 122 -0.33 5.37 -12.16
CA LYS A 122 0.49 6.31 -11.40
C LYS A 122 1.65 5.62 -10.72
N GLN A 123 2.85 6.17 -10.91
CA GLN A 123 4.05 5.69 -10.24
C GLN A 123 4.43 6.58 -9.07
N PHE A 124 4.89 5.95 -8.00
CA PHE A 124 5.38 6.59 -6.80
C PHE A 124 6.78 6.09 -6.49
N ASN A 125 7.74 7.00 -6.34
CA ASN A 125 9.09 6.65 -5.93
C ASN A 125 9.09 6.09 -4.51
N ILE A 126 9.39 4.82 -4.36
CA ILE A 126 9.88 4.27 -3.11
C ILE A 126 11.31 4.80 -2.92
N SER A 127 11.85 4.64 -1.73
CA SER A 127 13.26 4.85 -1.45
C SER A 127 14.20 4.15 -2.43
N SER A 128 15.44 4.61 -2.48
CA SER A 128 16.56 3.88 -3.13
C SER A 128 16.31 3.58 -4.63
N GLY A 129 15.61 4.47 -5.34
CA GLY A 129 15.33 4.32 -6.77
C GLY A 129 14.29 3.26 -7.11
N ARG A 130 13.59 2.71 -6.12
CA ARG A 130 12.49 1.77 -6.33
C ARG A 130 11.18 2.50 -6.57
N THR A 131 10.19 1.85 -7.19
CA THR A 131 8.89 2.46 -7.47
C THR A 131 7.72 1.52 -7.20
N LEU A 132 6.58 2.12 -6.83
CA LEU A 132 5.27 1.50 -6.70
C LEU A 132 4.38 2.05 -7.83
N ALA A 133 3.80 1.16 -8.63
CA ALA A 133 2.75 1.51 -9.58
C ALA A 133 1.37 1.21 -8.99
N ILE A 134 0.48 2.20 -9.01
CA ILE A 134 -0.95 2.04 -8.78
C ILE A 134 -1.66 2.08 -10.13
N ILE A 135 -2.45 1.04 -10.41
CA ILE A 135 -3.26 0.91 -11.63
C ILE A 135 -4.72 0.96 -11.21
N ASP A 136 -5.37 2.08 -11.44
CA ASP A 136 -6.79 2.24 -11.17
C ASP A 136 -7.60 1.81 -12.39
N LEU A 137 -8.59 0.94 -12.18
CA LEU A 137 -9.38 0.29 -13.24
C LEU A 137 -10.84 0.71 -13.13
N ASN A 138 -11.41 1.21 -14.23
CA ASN A 138 -12.85 1.43 -14.33
C ASN A 138 -13.56 0.11 -14.59
N THR A 139 -13.78 -0.67 -13.53
CA THR A 139 -14.46 -1.96 -13.67
C THR A 139 -15.90 -1.86 -14.11
N GLY A 140 -16.58 -0.71 -13.93
CA GLY A 140 -17.92 -0.50 -14.48
C GLY A 140 -17.93 -0.61 -16.00
N LYS A 141 -17.09 0.18 -16.67
CA LYS A 141 -16.93 0.13 -18.13
C LYS A 141 -16.34 -1.19 -18.64
N ILE A 142 -15.36 -1.73 -17.92
CA ILE A 142 -14.72 -3.00 -18.29
C ILE A 142 -15.70 -4.19 -18.12
N GLN A 143 -16.63 -4.12 -17.18
CA GLN A 143 -17.60 -5.20 -16.92
C GLN A 143 -18.93 -5.02 -17.65
N ASP A 144 -19.28 -3.82 -18.14
CA ASP A 144 -20.53 -3.57 -18.86
C ASP A 144 -20.59 -4.31 -20.21
N SER A 145 -21.70 -5.03 -20.43
CA SER A 145 -21.82 -5.95 -21.57
C SER A 145 -22.13 -5.30 -22.90
N SER A 146 -22.60 -4.06 -22.89
CA SER A 146 -22.94 -3.27 -24.09
C SER A 146 -21.74 -2.55 -24.68
N SER A 147 -20.78 -2.14 -23.85
CA SER A 147 -19.45 -1.69 -24.27
C SER A 147 -18.55 -2.92 -24.29
N GLY A 148 -18.49 -3.62 -25.42
CA GLY A 148 -17.43 -4.62 -25.60
C GLY A 148 -16.13 -4.03 -25.09
N ILE A 149 -15.48 -4.69 -24.13
CA ILE A 149 -14.20 -4.23 -23.60
C ILE A 149 -13.36 -3.81 -24.80
N ASP A 150 -12.98 -2.54 -24.86
CA ASP A 150 -12.19 -2.09 -26.01
C ASP A 150 -10.87 -2.86 -25.95
N GLU A 151 -10.75 -3.91 -26.75
CA GLU A 151 -9.57 -4.77 -26.79
C GLU A 151 -8.31 -3.93 -26.96
N LEU A 152 -8.44 -2.77 -27.62
CA LEU A 152 -7.38 -1.80 -27.78
C LEU A 152 -6.92 -1.23 -26.43
N GLN A 153 -7.83 -0.87 -25.53
CA GLN A 153 -7.52 -0.32 -24.20
C GLN A 153 -6.87 -1.35 -23.30
N LEU A 154 -7.35 -2.60 -23.32
CA LEU A 154 -6.67 -3.70 -22.61
C LEU A 154 -5.27 -3.95 -23.18
N LYS A 155 -5.11 -3.97 -24.50
CA LYS A 155 -3.79 -4.10 -25.14
C LYS A 155 -2.86 -2.95 -24.74
N GLN A 156 -3.38 -1.73 -24.61
CA GLN A 156 -2.62 -0.58 -24.14
C GLN A 156 -2.21 -0.74 -22.67
N LEU A 157 -3.11 -1.19 -21.79
CA LEU A 157 -2.82 -1.46 -20.40
C LEU A 157 -1.75 -2.56 -20.27
N SER A 158 -1.92 -3.67 -20.99
CA SER A 158 -0.92 -4.76 -21.08
C SER A 158 0.46 -4.23 -21.47
N ARG A 159 0.53 -3.43 -22.55
CA ARG A 159 1.80 -2.83 -22.99
C ARG A 159 2.40 -1.89 -21.95
N LYS A 160 1.56 -1.13 -21.23
CA LYS A 160 2.02 -0.23 -20.17
C LYS A 160 2.57 -0.98 -18.97
N LEU A 161 1.95 -2.11 -18.61
CA LEU A 161 2.44 -3.00 -17.56
C LEU A 161 3.76 -3.68 -17.96
N GLU A 162 3.88 -4.15 -19.20
CA GLU A 162 5.12 -4.74 -19.74
C GLU A 162 6.29 -3.77 -19.71
N LEU A 163 6.04 -2.49 -20.02
CA LEU A 163 7.06 -1.44 -20.02
C LEU A 163 7.34 -0.87 -18.62
N SER A 164 6.53 -1.22 -17.62
CA SER A 164 6.71 -0.71 -16.26
C SER A 164 7.86 -1.41 -15.57
N ASN A 165 8.86 -0.64 -15.15
CA ASN A 165 9.97 -1.11 -14.32
C ASN A 165 9.68 -1.01 -12.81
N SER A 166 8.41 -0.87 -12.44
CA SER A 166 8.03 -0.74 -11.03
C SER A 166 8.30 -2.01 -10.24
N ASN A 167 8.69 -1.85 -8.98
CA ASN A 167 9.01 -2.99 -8.11
C ASN A 167 7.78 -3.64 -7.51
N TRP A 168 6.70 -2.86 -7.40
CA TRP A 168 5.38 -3.29 -6.96
C TRP A 168 4.34 -2.72 -7.90
N HIS A 169 3.33 -3.51 -8.19
CA HIS A 169 2.16 -3.12 -8.97
C HIS A 169 0.90 -3.49 -8.18
N ILE A 170 0.10 -2.49 -7.82
CA ILE A 170 -1.19 -2.67 -7.16
C ILE A 170 -2.27 -2.21 -8.12
N ALA A 171 -3.14 -3.12 -8.52
CA ALA A 171 -4.37 -2.76 -9.20
C ALA A 171 -5.42 -2.34 -8.16
N THR A 172 -6.22 -1.32 -8.46
CA THR A 172 -7.30 -0.84 -7.60
C THR A 172 -8.57 -0.65 -8.43
N ALA A 173 -9.71 -0.99 -7.85
CA ALA A 173 -11.00 -0.67 -8.44
C ALA A 173 -12.12 -0.64 -7.39
N SER A 174 -13.25 -0.04 -7.74
CA SER A 174 -14.44 -0.03 -6.89
C SER A 174 -14.96 -1.45 -6.67
N HIS A 175 -15.03 -2.27 -7.72
CA HIS A 175 -15.59 -3.62 -7.66
C HIS A 175 -14.54 -4.70 -7.32
N PRO A 176 -14.90 -5.70 -6.49
CA PRO A 176 -14.07 -6.87 -6.24
C PRO A 176 -13.97 -7.77 -7.49
N LEU A 177 -12.77 -8.33 -7.73
CA LEU A 177 -12.55 -9.35 -8.77
C LEU A 177 -13.17 -10.71 -8.41
N PHE A 178 -13.11 -11.08 -7.13
CA PHE A 178 -13.47 -12.41 -6.66
C PHE A 178 -14.80 -12.36 -5.91
N CYS A 179 -15.91 -12.59 -6.63
CA CYS A 179 -17.25 -12.67 -6.05
C CYS A 179 -18.12 -13.73 -6.72
N ASN A 180 -19.14 -14.20 -6.01
CA ASN A 180 -20.17 -15.05 -6.57
C ASN A 180 -21.10 -14.21 -7.46
N GLN A 181 -20.80 -14.17 -8.76
CA GLN A 181 -21.51 -13.35 -9.74
C GLN A 181 -22.14 -14.21 -10.85
N SER A 182 -22.87 -13.56 -11.76
CA SER A 182 -23.40 -14.23 -12.94
C SER A 182 -22.28 -14.84 -13.79
N LEU A 183 -22.59 -15.88 -14.57
CA LEU A 183 -21.59 -16.60 -15.39
C LEU A 183 -20.78 -15.66 -16.32
N GLU A 184 -21.43 -14.64 -16.90
CA GLU A 184 -20.78 -13.70 -17.79
C GLU A 184 -19.84 -12.72 -17.06
N GLN A 185 -20.23 -12.26 -15.86
CA GLN A 185 -19.36 -11.45 -15.01
C GLN A 185 -18.16 -12.27 -14.51
N THR A 186 -18.36 -13.54 -14.15
CA THR A 186 -17.29 -14.46 -13.75
C THR A 186 -16.25 -14.60 -14.85
N LYS A 187 -16.65 -14.87 -16.10
CA LYS A 187 -15.71 -14.97 -17.25
C LYS A 187 -14.89 -13.70 -17.46
N ARG A 188 -15.50 -12.51 -17.30
CA ARG A 188 -14.80 -11.23 -17.44
C ARG A 188 -13.82 -10.98 -16.30
N ASN A 189 -14.22 -11.28 -15.07
CA ASN A 189 -13.33 -11.16 -13.91
C ASN A 189 -12.16 -12.15 -14.02
N ASP A 190 -12.41 -13.38 -14.50
CA ASP A 190 -11.36 -14.37 -14.77
C ASP A 190 -10.38 -13.86 -15.83
N PHE A 191 -10.89 -13.28 -16.92
CA PHE A 191 -10.05 -12.67 -17.95
C PHE A 191 -9.17 -11.54 -17.39
N LEU A 192 -9.78 -10.62 -16.64
CA LEU A 192 -9.06 -9.49 -16.04
C LEU A 192 -8.03 -9.99 -15.02
N HIS A 193 -8.41 -10.96 -14.19
CA HIS A 193 -7.53 -11.61 -13.23
C HIS A 193 -6.32 -12.26 -13.90
N GLN A 194 -6.53 -13.03 -14.97
CA GLN A 194 -5.47 -13.65 -15.74
C GLN A 194 -4.55 -12.62 -16.40
N MET A 195 -5.09 -11.52 -16.93
CA MET A 195 -4.30 -10.44 -17.51
C MET A 195 -3.41 -9.80 -16.44
N LEU A 196 -3.96 -9.41 -15.30
CA LEU A 196 -3.21 -8.81 -14.19
C LEU A 196 -2.11 -9.75 -13.69
N LEU A 197 -2.44 -11.05 -13.53
CA LEU A 197 -1.49 -12.07 -13.12
C LEU A 197 -0.35 -12.24 -14.14
N LYS A 198 -0.68 -12.31 -15.44
CA LYS A 198 0.29 -12.46 -16.54
C LYS A 198 1.27 -11.29 -16.58
N HIS A 199 0.79 -10.08 -16.31
CA HIS A 199 1.60 -8.86 -16.34
C HIS A 199 2.23 -8.51 -14.98
N GLY A 200 2.27 -9.46 -14.04
CA GLY A 200 3.04 -9.32 -12.80
C GLY A 200 2.44 -8.34 -11.79
N VAL A 201 1.13 -8.12 -11.81
CA VAL A 201 0.46 -7.34 -10.77
C VAL A 201 0.46 -8.12 -9.46
N ASP A 202 0.94 -7.50 -8.38
CA ASP A 202 1.18 -8.17 -7.09
C ASP A 202 -0.10 -8.27 -6.25
N ALA A 203 -0.89 -7.19 -6.23
CA ALA A 203 -2.06 -7.08 -5.36
C ALA A 203 -3.23 -6.36 -6.04
N TYR A 204 -4.43 -6.64 -5.53
CA TYR A 204 -5.68 -6.01 -5.93
C TYR A 204 -6.34 -5.36 -4.71
N LEU A 205 -6.60 -4.07 -4.80
CA LEU A 205 -7.28 -3.25 -3.80
C LEU A 205 -8.71 -2.97 -4.23
N THR A 206 -9.67 -3.22 -3.35
CA THR A 206 -11.09 -2.95 -3.64
C THR A 206 -11.83 -2.34 -2.46
N GLY A 207 -12.86 -1.56 -2.76
CA GLY A 207 -13.72 -0.93 -1.76
C GLY A 207 -15.03 -1.66 -1.51
N GLN A 208 -15.57 -2.37 -2.51
CA GLN A 208 -16.89 -2.96 -2.43
C GLN A 208 -16.84 -4.42 -1.97
N SER A 209 -17.89 -4.82 -1.25
CA SER A 209 -18.13 -6.18 -0.81
C SER A 209 -18.84 -6.99 -1.90
N CYS A 210 -18.65 -8.31 -1.89
CA CYS A 210 -19.40 -9.19 -2.80
C CYS A 210 -20.90 -9.24 -2.47
N ASP A 211 -21.21 -9.12 -1.19
CA ASP A 211 -22.58 -9.05 -0.72
C ASP A 211 -23.01 -7.58 -0.90
N ASN A 212 -23.88 -7.31 -1.88
CA ASN A 212 -24.46 -6.00 -2.26
C ASN A 212 -25.22 -5.28 -1.12
N GLU A 213 -24.95 -5.62 0.14
CA GLU A 213 -25.54 -4.97 1.29
C GLU A 213 -25.02 -3.54 1.41
N ALA A 214 -25.93 -2.60 1.67
CA ALA A 214 -25.66 -1.18 1.86
C ALA A 214 -24.74 -0.86 3.07
N LEU A 215 -24.17 -1.88 3.71
CA LEU A 215 -23.19 -1.73 4.77
C LEU A 215 -21.86 -1.32 4.17
N ILE A 216 -21.38 -0.14 4.53
CA ILE A 216 -20.03 0.30 4.19
C ILE A 216 -19.02 -0.62 4.89
N GLN A 217 -18.42 -1.51 4.10
CA GLN A 217 -17.31 -2.33 4.57
C GLN A 217 -15.97 -1.57 4.44
N GLY A 218 -14.93 -2.02 5.14
CA GLY A 218 -13.57 -1.51 4.93
C GLY A 218 -13.05 -1.88 3.53
N PRO A 219 -12.03 -1.17 3.00
CA PRO A 219 -11.36 -1.63 1.80
C PRO A 219 -10.59 -2.92 2.09
N TYR A 220 -10.30 -3.67 1.02
CA TYR A 220 -9.65 -4.96 1.08
C TYR A 220 -8.52 -5.07 0.06
N LEU A 221 -7.35 -5.55 0.51
CA LEU A 221 -6.20 -5.84 -0.34
C LEU A 221 -5.97 -7.36 -0.38
N THR A 222 -6.03 -7.95 -1.57
CA THR A 222 -5.71 -9.36 -1.82
C THR A 222 -4.50 -9.52 -2.71
N THR A 223 -3.78 -10.63 -2.58
CA THR A 223 -2.79 -11.01 -3.59
C THR A 223 -3.52 -11.44 -4.87
N ILE A 224 -2.99 -11.05 -6.03
CA ILE A 224 -3.52 -11.52 -7.31
C ILE A 224 -3.29 -13.03 -7.48
N SER A 225 -2.22 -13.58 -6.91
CA SER A 225 -1.87 -15.00 -7.09
C SER A 225 -2.76 -15.99 -6.31
N GLN A 226 -3.28 -15.60 -5.14
CA GLN A 226 -4.07 -16.51 -4.31
C GLN A 226 -5.58 -16.32 -4.49
N GLY A 227 -6.02 -15.14 -4.96
CA GLY A 227 -7.42 -14.84 -5.21
C GLY A 227 -8.32 -15.14 -4.01
N SER A 228 -8.36 -14.25 -3.03
CA SER A 228 -9.21 -14.43 -1.85
C SER A 228 -10.44 -13.53 -1.87
N TYR A 229 -11.55 -14.07 -1.38
CA TYR A 229 -12.79 -13.33 -1.19
C TYR A 229 -12.64 -12.27 -0.09
N PRO A 230 -13.28 -11.09 -0.23
CA PRO A 230 -13.38 -10.11 0.85
C PRO A 230 -14.01 -10.75 2.11
N PRO A 231 -13.45 -10.53 3.32
CA PRO A 231 -14.05 -11.03 4.55
C PRO A 231 -15.41 -10.38 4.83
N LYS A 232 -16.38 -11.17 5.29
CA LYS A 232 -17.76 -10.71 5.54
C LYS A 232 -17.91 -9.66 6.65
N GLU A 233 -16.97 -9.57 7.59
CA GLU A 233 -17.07 -8.72 8.79
C GLU A 233 -16.05 -7.56 8.79
N MET A 234 -15.82 -6.91 7.65
CA MET A 234 -14.99 -5.71 7.60
C MET A 234 -15.81 -4.47 7.95
N VAL A 235 -16.12 -4.23 9.22
CA VAL A 235 -16.96 -3.07 9.61
C VAL A 235 -16.13 -1.79 9.69
N ASN A 236 -16.48 -0.77 8.88
CA ASN A 236 -16.00 0.62 8.92
C ASN A 236 -14.57 0.84 9.47
N MET A 237 -13.57 0.44 8.67
CA MET A 237 -12.15 0.65 8.91
C MET A 237 -11.48 1.26 7.67
N PHE A 238 -10.25 1.74 7.83
CA PHE A 238 -9.35 2.04 6.71
C PHE A 238 -8.11 1.15 6.79
N LEU A 239 -7.38 1.04 5.69
CA LEU A 239 -6.14 0.29 5.64
C LEU A 239 -4.94 1.23 5.62
N LEU A 240 -3.97 0.99 6.49
CA LEU A 240 -2.63 1.57 6.42
C LEU A 240 -1.69 0.56 5.77
N HIS A 241 -1.07 0.95 4.66
CA HIS A 241 -0.14 0.11 3.92
C HIS A 241 1.29 0.60 4.14
N ARG A 242 2.18 -0.33 4.49
CA ARG A 242 3.63 -0.16 4.51
C ARG A 242 4.21 -0.92 3.33
N VAL A 243 4.79 -0.20 2.38
CA VAL A 243 5.43 -0.79 1.20
C VAL A 243 6.94 -0.69 1.36
N SER A 244 7.56 -1.84 1.49
CA SER A 244 9.01 -2.00 1.53
C SER A 244 9.52 -2.62 0.23
N PRO A 245 10.83 -2.71 0.01
CA PRO A 245 11.38 -3.41 -1.16
C PRO A 245 11.04 -4.90 -1.26
N LEU A 246 10.67 -5.55 -0.15
CA LEU A 246 10.52 -7.01 -0.04
C LEU A 246 9.09 -7.45 0.27
N GLU A 247 8.30 -6.57 0.87
CA GLU A 247 6.93 -6.89 1.26
C GLU A 247 6.03 -5.65 1.32
N ILE A 248 4.72 -5.90 1.15
CA ILE A 248 3.64 -4.96 1.47
C ILE A 248 2.94 -5.48 2.73
N THR A 249 3.03 -4.73 3.83
CA THR A 249 2.28 -5.01 5.06
C THR A 249 1.07 -4.09 5.13
N THR A 250 -0.11 -4.64 5.38
CA THR A 250 -1.36 -3.90 5.48
C THR A 250 -1.98 -4.08 6.86
N TYR A 251 -2.35 -2.96 7.48
CA TYR A 251 -3.00 -2.92 8.80
C TYR A 251 -4.40 -2.34 8.64
N GLY A 252 -5.43 -3.08 9.05
CA GLY A 252 -6.79 -2.57 9.17
C GLY A 252 -6.95 -1.82 10.48
N VAL A 253 -7.29 -0.53 10.39
CA VAL A 253 -7.38 0.38 11.53
C VAL A 253 -8.84 0.75 11.77
N GLY A 254 -9.35 0.39 12.95
CA GLY A 254 -10.71 0.73 13.39
C GLY A 254 -10.86 2.17 13.87
N PHE A 255 -12.11 2.58 14.18
CA PHE A 255 -12.41 3.93 14.68
C PHE A 255 -11.72 4.32 15.98
N LYS A 256 -11.37 3.34 16.81
CA LYS A 256 -10.65 3.59 18.07
C LYS A 256 -9.14 3.71 17.85
N GLY A 257 -8.66 3.51 16.62
CA GLY A 257 -7.24 3.47 16.27
C GLY A 257 -6.59 2.10 16.53
N ASP A 258 -7.39 1.09 16.90
CA ASP A 258 -6.98 -0.28 17.09
C ASP A 258 -6.73 -0.99 15.76
N ILE A 259 -5.71 -1.85 15.75
CA ILE A 259 -5.41 -2.70 14.59
C ILE A 259 -6.29 -3.95 14.71
N VAL A 260 -7.26 -4.06 13.81
CA VAL A 260 -8.23 -5.16 13.77
C VAL A 260 -7.86 -6.25 12.76
N LEU A 261 -6.97 -5.92 11.83
CA LEU A 261 -6.51 -6.83 10.78
C LEU A 261 -5.04 -6.55 10.47
N GLN A 262 -4.29 -7.60 10.17
CA GLN A 262 -2.95 -7.48 9.61
C GLN A 262 -2.75 -8.54 8.52
N SER A 263 -2.21 -8.12 7.37
CA SER A 263 -1.80 -9.01 6.29
C SER A 263 -0.46 -8.58 5.72
N THR A 264 0.31 -9.54 5.19
CA THR A 264 1.61 -9.26 4.57
C THR A 264 1.72 -10.00 3.26
N ILE A 265 2.12 -9.29 2.21
CA ILE A 265 2.38 -9.81 0.87
C ILE A 265 3.88 -9.75 0.66
N GLY A 266 4.54 -10.92 0.58
CA GLY A 266 5.96 -11.02 0.24
C GLY A 266 6.17 -10.91 -1.27
N LYS A 267 7.33 -10.39 -1.68
CA LYS A 267 7.69 -10.29 -3.09
C LYS A 267 7.79 -11.69 -3.69
N ARG A 268 7.19 -11.88 -4.87
CA ARG A 268 7.35 -13.12 -5.63
C ARG A 268 8.83 -13.27 -5.97
N GLY A 269 9.43 -14.40 -5.59
CA GLY A 269 10.75 -14.75 -6.12
C GLY A 269 10.66 -14.76 -7.64
N SER A 270 11.55 -14.05 -8.32
CA SER A 270 11.77 -14.27 -9.75
C SER A 270 12.15 -15.74 -9.88
N ALA A 271 11.25 -16.56 -10.40
CA ALA A 271 11.66 -17.80 -10.99
C ALA A 271 12.50 -17.41 -12.19
N THR A 272 13.81 -17.37 -12.00
CA THR A 272 14.77 -17.42 -13.09
C THR A 272 14.52 -18.75 -13.80
N MET A 273 13.80 -18.69 -14.92
CA MET A 273 13.95 -19.65 -16.00
C MET A 273 15.01 -19.11 -16.95
#